data_AF-A0A7R9WC86-F1
#
_entry.id   AF-A0A7R9WC86-F1
#
_cell.length_a   1.000
_cell.length_b   1.000
_cell.length_c   1.000
_cell.angle_alpha   90.00
_cell.angle_beta   90.00
_cell.angle_gamma   90.00
#
_symmetry.space_group_name_H-M   'P 1'
#
loop_
_entity.id
_entity.type
_entity.pdbx_description
1 polymer ?
#
loop_
_entity_poly.entity_id
_entity_poly.type
_entity_poly.pdbx_seq_one_letter_code
_entity_poly.pdbx_strand_id
1 'polypeptide(L)'
;KKAGRGVMSFLGNAIGRPNIDLTGTIFITGTTGVIGHRAALRLLHTEHPAVRVGARDPTRVEALSKEGAEVAEFCWDIEDSYAKALDGVKTVFCVMPYMENW
;
A
#
# COMPACT_ATOMS: atom_id res chain seq x y z
N LYS A 1 5.22 -2.19 29.49
CA LYS A 1 4.83 -0.95 28.78
C LYS A 1 3.64 -1.24 27.85
N LYS A 2 2.39 -1.07 28.33
CA LYS A 2 1.13 -1.31 27.61
C LYS A 2 0.24 -0.05 27.73
N ALA A 3 0.54 1.00 26.98
CA ALA A 3 -0.23 2.26 27.09
C ALA A 3 -0.77 2.82 25.75
N GLY A 4 -0.37 2.27 24.59
CA GLY A 4 -0.75 2.83 23.28
C GLY A 4 -1.98 2.22 22.59
N ARG A 5 -2.43 1.02 22.98
CA ARG A 5 -3.49 0.28 22.24
C ARG A 5 -4.91 0.81 22.48
N GLY A 6 -5.19 1.42 23.62
CA GLY A 6 -6.56 1.80 24.02
C GLY A 6 -7.15 2.93 23.17
N VAL A 7 -6.39 4.00 22.96
CA VAL A 7 -6.85 5.19 22.24
C VAL A 7 -7.03 4.92 20.74
N MET A 8 -6.15 4.13 20.14
CA MET A 8 -6.23 3.75 18.72
C MET A 8 -7.46 2.86 18.41
N SER A 9 -7.81 1.95 19.32
CA SER A 9 -9.01 1.11 19.16
C SER A 9 -10.32 1.90 19.20
N PHE A 10 -10.33 3.00 19.95
CA PHE A 10 -11.50 3.87 20.08
C PHE A 10 -11.79 4.64 18.77
N LEU A 11 -10.75 5.12 18.09
CA LEU A 11 -10.88 5.77 16.78
C LEU A 11 -11.41 4.81 15.70
N GLY A 12 -10.96 3.55 15.69
CA GLY A 12 -11.46 2.52 14.76
C GLY A 12 -12.95 2.20 14.93
N ASN A 13 -13.44 2.24 16.17
CA ASN A 13 -14.86 2.03 16.47
C ASN A 13 -15.74 3.24 16.11
N ALA A 14 -15.24 4.47 16.28
CA ALA A 14 -15.99 5.69 15.96
C ALA A 14 -16.28 5.87 14.45
N ILE A 15 -15.46 5.26 13.58
CA ILE A 15 -15.65 5.25 12.12
C ILE A 15 -16.30 3.96 11.59
N GLY A 16 -16.79 3.08 12.48
CA GLY A 16 -17.47 1.83 12.10
C GLY A 16 -16.57 0.78 11.46
N ARG A 17 -15.24 0.82 11.70
CA ARG A 17 -14.28 -0.13 11.10
C ARG A 17 -13.41 -0.81 12.18
N PRO A 18 -13.94 -1.85 12.84
CA PRO A 18 -13.27 -2.52 13.98
C PRO A 18 -12.00 -3.31 13.60
N ASN A 19 -11.66 -3.40 12.31
CA ASN A 19 -10.62 -4.31 11.80
C ASN A 19 -9.51 -3.63 10.98
N ILE A 20 -9.43 -2.29 10.95
CA ILE A 20 -8.24 -1.65 10.40
C ILE A 20 -7.19 -1.66 11.49
N ASP A 21 -6.38 -2.70 11.50
CA ASP A 21 -5.10 -2.60 12.19
C ASP A 21 -4.22 -1.63 11.37
N LEU A 22 -4.15 -0.40 11.88
CA LEU A 22 -3.30 0.67 11.33
C LEU A 22 -1.80 0.36 11.47
N THR A 23 -1.44 -0.78 12.06
CA THR A 23 -0.07 -1.27 12.15
C THR A 23 0.15 -2.38 11.12
N GLY A 24 0.67 -2.00 9.95
CA GLY A 24 1.05 -2.94 8.89
C GLY A 24 1.32 -2.24 7.57
N THR A 25 2.16 -2.83 6.72
CA THR A 25 2.45 -2.27 5.39
C THR A 25 1.23 -2.39 4.49
N ILE A 26 0.82 -1.27 3.87
CA ILE A 26 -0.12 -1.27 2.76
C ILE A 26 0.68 -1.33 1.46
N PHE A 27 0.43 -2.35 0.64
CA PHE A 27 0.96 -2.46 -0.71
C PHE A 27 -0.04 -1.92 -1.73
N ILE A 28 0.42 -1.13 -2.69
CA ILE A 28 -0.43 -0.50 -3.71
C ILE A 28 0.07 -0.93 -5.08
N THR A 29 -0.80 -1.53 -5.89
CA THR A 29 -0.51 -1.85 -7.29
C THR A 29 -0.91 -0.70 -8.22
N GLY A 30 -0.48 -0.73 -9.48
CA GLY A 30 -0.90 0.25 -10.50
C GLY A 30 -0.49 1.69 -10.19
N THR A 31 0.64 1.88 -9.50
CA THR A 31 1.07 3.15 -8.91
C THR A 31 1.60 4.16 -9.93
N THR A 32 1.89 3.72 -11.15
CA THR A 32 2.15 4.59 -12.30
C THR A 32 0.87 5.17 -12.92
N GLY A 33 -0.31 4.64 -12.56
CA GLY A 33 -1.61 5.11 -13.01
C GLY A 33 -2.24 6.10 -12.03
N VAL A 34 -3.27 6.84 -12.49
CA VAL A 34 -3.88 7.94 -11.71
C VAL A 34 -4.44 7.47 -10.36
N ILE A 35 -5.14 6.32 -10.34
CA ILE A 35 -5.82 5.82 -9.13
C ILE A 35 -4.78 5.38 -8.09
N GLY A 36 -3.86 4.49 -8.48
CA GLY A 36 -2.82 3.97 -7.57
C GLY A 36 -1.90 5.08 -7.06
N HIS A 37 -1.51 6.02 -7.93
CA HIS A 37 -0.67 7.15 -7.56
C HIS A 37 -1.35 8.04 -6.50
N ARG A 38 -2.61 8.41 -6.70
CA ARG A 38 -3.37 9.25 -5.75
C ARG A 38 -3.61 8.53 -4.42
N ALA A 39 -3.89 7.23 -4.46
CA ALA A 39 -4.01 6.42 -3.26
C ALA A 39 -2.71 6.40 -2.46
N ALA A 40 -1.57 6.19 -3.13
CA ALA A 40 -0.24 6.20 -2.52
C ALA A 40 0.09 7.54 -1.86
N LEU A 41 -0.01 8.65 -2.61
CA LEU A 41 0.24 9.98 -2.07
C LEU A 41 -0.65 10.30 -0.86
N ARG A 42 -1.94 9.95 -0.94
CA ARG A 42 -2.87 10.25 0.14
C ARG A 42 -2.49 9.49 1.42
N LEU A 43 -2.04 8.25 1.30
CA LEU A 43 -1.58 7.45 2.44
C LEU A 43 -0.24 7.97 3.00
N LEU A 44 0.70 8.34 2.13
CA LEU A 44 1.99 8.93 2.53
C LEU A 44 1.82 10.27 3.27
N HIS A 45 0.80 11.05 2.92
CA HIS A 45 0.47 12.32 3.61
C HIS A 45 -0.44 12.15 4.82
N THR A 46 -0.58 10.92 5.33
CA THR A 46 -1.24 10.62 6.60
C THR A 46 -0.23 10.09 7.60
N GLU A 47 -0.61 9.93 8.87
CA GLU A 47 0.23 9.27 9.89
C GLU A 47 0.30 7.74 9.72
N HIS A 48 -0.01 7.20 8.52
CA HIS A 48 0.04 5.76 8.28
C HIS A 48 1.50 5.29 8.24
N PRO A 49 1.89 4.27 9.02
CA PRO A 49 3.29 4.00 9.31
C PRO A 49 4.10 3.40 8.16
N ALA A 50 3.47 2.72 7.20
CA ALA A 50 4.20 2.06 6.10
C ALA A 50 3.36 1.94 4.81
N VAL A 51 3.91 2.45 3.71
CA VAL A 51 3.34 2.34 2.36
C VAL A 51 4.39 1.76 1.43
N ARG A 52 4.03 0.69 0.72
CA ARG A 52 4.83 0.07 -0.34
C ARG A 52 4.11 0.22 -1.67
N VAL A 53 4.84 0.57 -2.72
CA VAL A 53 4.31 0.78 -4.07
C VAL A 53 4.91 -0.25 -5.02
N GLY A 54 4.04 -0.92 -5.79
CA GLY A 54 4.42 -1.87 -6.82
C GLY A 54 4.49 -1.19 -8.19
N ALA A 55 5.62 -1.34 -8.88
CA ALA A 55 5.80 -0.88 -10.26
C ALA A 55 6.66 -1.86 -11.06
N ARG A 56 6.37 -2.02 -12.36
CA ARG A 56 7.21 -2.83 -13.28
C ARG A 56 8.59 -2.21 -13.47
N ASP A 57 8.63 -0.89 -13.48
CA ASP A 57 9.86 -0.10 -13.60
C ASP A 57 9.91 0.88 -12.42
N PRO A 58 10.79 0.64 -11.43
CA PRO A 58 10.94 1.48 -10.25
C PRO A 58 11.25 2.95 -10.55
N THR A 59 11.93 3.24 -11.67
CA THR A 59 12.32 4.63 -12.03
C THR A 59 11.09 5.52 -12.27
N ARG A 60 9.96 4.92 -12.67
CA ARG A 60 8.71 5.63 -12.95
C ARG A 60 7.96 6.05 -11.70
N VAL A 61 8.38 5.60 -10.52
CA VAL A 61 7.76 5.91 -9.22
C VAL A 61 8.72 6.56 -8.22
N GLU A 62 9.86 7.08 -8.69
CA GLU A 62 10.84 7.79 -7.85
C GLU A 62 10.24 8.91 -7.02
N ALA A 63 9.24 9.63 -7.56
CA ALA A 63 8.55 10.68 -6.82
C ALA A 63 7.88 10.13 -5.55
N LEU A 64 7.25 8.95 -5.61
CA LEU A 64 6.64 8.31 -4.45
C LEU A 64 7.70 7.82 -3.45
N SER A 65 8.85 7.38 -3.93
CA SER A 65 9.98 7.03 -3.05
C SER A 65 10.50 8.23 -2.28
N LYS A 66 10.63 9.39 -2.94
CA LYS A 66 11.02 10.66 -2.30
C LYS A 66 10.01 11.13 -1.25
N GLU A 67 8.74 10.78 -1.42
CA GLU A 67 7.66 11.02 -0.45
C GLU A 67 7.63 9.98 0.69
N GLY A 68 8.52 8.99 0.68
CA GLY A 68 8.69 8.00 1.76
C GLY A 68 8.10 6.62 1.49
N ALA A 69 7.66 6.32 0.27
CA ALA A 69 7.24 4.96 -0.08
C ALA A 69 8.43 4.01 -0.25
N GLU A 70 8.26 2.78 0.23
CA GLU A 70 9.08 1.65 -0.20
C GLU A 70 8.67 1.24 -1.61
N VAL A 71 9.63 1.08 -2.52
CA VAL A 71 9.36 0.65 -3.90
C VAL A 71 9.69 -0.84 -4.04
N ALA A 72 8.74 -1.61 -4.55
CA ALA A 72 8.93 -3.00 -4.93
C ALA A 72 8.67 -3.19 -6.42
N GLU A 73 9.51 -4.00 -7.06
CA GLU A 73 9.25 -4.47 -8.42
C GLU A 73 8.02 -5.38 -8.41
N PHE A 74 7.06 -5.10 -9.29
CA PHE A 74 5.82 -5.87 -9.39
C PHE A 74 5.27 -5.85 -10.81
N CYS A 75 5.00 -7.04 -11.36
CA CYS A 75 4.46 -7.22 -12.69
C CYS A 75 3.41 -8.34 -12.68
N TRP A 76 2.16 -8.04 -13.05
CA TRP A 76 1.08 -9.04 -13.10
C TRP A 76 1.42 -10.26 -13.96
N ASP A 77 2.22 -10.10 -15.01
CA ASP A 77 2.61 -11.19 -15.91
C ASP A 77 3.76 -12.07 -15.38
N ILE A 78 4.37 -11.70 -14.25
CA ILE A 78 5.54 -12.38 -13.67
C ILE A 78 5.22 -12.76 -12.22
N GLU A 79 4.77 -13.99 -12.01
CA GLU A 79 4.37 -14.52 -10.70
C GLU A 79 5.47 -14.40 -9.64
N ASP A 80 6.73 -14.62 -10.03
CA ASP A 80 7.90 -14.50 -9.14
C ASP A 80 8.06 -13.10 -8.53
N SER A 81 7.50 -12.06 -9.17
CA SER A 81 7.53 -10.69 -8.63
C SER A 81 6.63 -10.53 -7.39
N TYR A 82 5.67 -11.43 -7.18
CA TYR A 82 4.65 -11.27 -6.14
C TYR A 82 5.22 -11.53 -4.75
N ALA A 83 6.01 -12.60 -4.61
CA ALA A 83 6.52 -13.05 -3.31
C ALA A 83 7.32 -11.95 -2.60
N LYS A 84 8.22 -11.27 -3.34
CA LYS A 84 9.02 -10.16 -2.79
C LYS A 84 8.17 -8.93 -2.53
N ALA A 85 7.27 -8.57 -3.45
CA ALA A 85 6.44 -7.38 -3.31
C ALA A 85 5.47 -7.48 -2.11
N LEU A 86 4.98 -8.69 -1.82
CA LEU A 86 3.97 -8.96 -0.81
C LEU A 86 4.54 -9.39 0.56
N ASP A 87 5.85 -9.59 0.69
CA ASP A 87 6.44 -10.02 1.96
C ASP A 87 6.16 -9.01 3.09
N GLY A 88 5.59 -9.48 4.20
CA GLY A 88 5.20 -8.65 5.35
C GLY A 88 4.05 -7.67 5.09
N VAL A 89 3.43 -7.69 3.89
CA VAL A 89 2.29 -6.84 3.56
C VAL A 89 1.04 -7.32 4.28
N LYS A 90 0.34 -6.40 4.93
CA LYS A 90 -0.90 -6.70 5.65
C LYS A 90 -2.14 -6.44 4.81
N THR A 91 -2.07 -5.42 3.96
CA THR A 91 -3.21 -4.95 3.16
C THR A 91 -2.74 -4.65 1.75
N VAL A 92 -3.50 -5.07 0.76
CA VAL A 92 -3.25 -4.75 -0.66
C VAL A 92 -4.35 -3.84 -1.18
N PHE A 93 -3.98 -2.66 -1.67
CA PHE A 93 -4.82 -1.85 -2.53
C PHE A 93 -4.55 -2.26 -3.99
N CYS A 94 -5.45 -3.07 -4.52
CA CYS A 94 -5.30 -3.66 -5.85
C CYS A 94 -6.00 -2.82 -6.91
N VAL A 95 -5.23 -2.16 -7.76
CA VAL A 95 -5.69 -1.63 -9.05
C VAL A 95 -5.39 -2.66 -10.12
N MET A 96 -6.44 -3.20 -10.72
CA MET A 96 -6.30 -4.15 -11.81
C MET A 96 -6.25 -3.39 -13.14
N PRO A 97 -5.26 -3.66 -14.00
CA PRO A 97 -5.33 -3.21 -15.38
C PRO A 97 -6.51 -3.92 -16.07
N TYR A 98 -7.04 -3.27 -17.12
CA TYR A 98 -7.90 -3.99 -18.04
C TYR A 98 -7.08 -5.12 -18.69
N MET A 99 -7.58 -6.35 -18.58
CA MET A 99 -7.00 -7.52 -19.24
C MET A 99 -8.09 -8.18 -20.07
N GLU A 100 -7.78 -8.44 -21.33
CA GLU A 100 -8.71 -9.13 -22.23
C GLU A 100 -8.82 -10.59 -21.79
N ASN A 101 -10.04 -11.09 -21.58
CA ASN A 101 -10.36 -12.46 -21.13
C ASN A 101 -10.02 -12.80 -19.67
N TRP A 102 -10.08 -11.82 -18.76
CA TRP A 102 -10.00 -12.05 -17.32
C TRP A 102 -11.36 -11.97 -16.63
#